data_AF-A0A2W6SN00-F1
#
_entry.id   AF-A0A2W6SN00-F1
#
_cell.length_a   1.000
_cell.length_b   1.000
_cell.length_c   1.000
_cell.angle_alpha   90.00
_cell.angle_beta   90.00
_cell.angle_gamma   90.00
#
_symmetry.space_group_name_H-M   'P 1'
#
loop_
_entity.id
_entity.type
_entity.pdbx_description
1 polymer ?
#
loop_
_entity_poly.entity_id
_entity_poly.type
_entity_poly.pdbx_seq_one_letter_code
_entity_poly.pdbx_strand_id
1 'polypeptide(L)'
;MKRNGICITTIEDKRKFKINIENLLTNQNTTIGEVINKADELDIVKKDDKINEFITSSEYIYDRVKEVSYQEFIKLYNYLEGLTPFSTQHKTKGNEFDNVLVILDNGNWVKYNFNYLFTNRTDKASVLERTQKLFYVCCTRSKENLAVFFQNPSSQVLETAKNWFEEIIDLDKL
;
A
#
# COMPACT_ATOMS: atom_id res chain seq x y z
N MET A 1 18.40 21.97 -6.44
CA MET A 1 16.99 22.15 -6.07
C MET A 1 16.39 23.19 -7.00
N LYS A 2 15.51 22.80 -7.92
CA LYS A 2 14.79 23.77 -8.76
C LYS A 2 13.87 24.59 -7.85
N ARG A 3 13.91 25.93 -7.99
CA ARG A 3 13.04 26.88 -7.29
C ARG A 3 11.59 26.53 -7.61
N ASN A 4 10.88 25.87 -6.70
CA ASN A 4 9.42 26.03 -6.65
C ASN A 4 9.22 27.52 -6.37
N GLY A 5 8.55 28.26 -7.24
CA GLY A 5 8.51 29.73 -7.28
C GLY A 5 7.93 30.44 -6.05
N ILE A 6 7.76 29.75 -4.93
CA ILE A 6 7.22 30.26 -3.68
C ILE A 6 8.34 30.91 -2.86
N CYS A 7 8.35 32.24 -2.83
CA CYS A 7 9.26 32.99 -1.98
C CYS A 7 8.57 33.26 -0.64
N ILE A 8 8.79 32.39 0.35
CA ILE A 8 8.30 32.62 1.72
C ILE A 8 9.30 33.55 2.42
N THR A 9 8.93 34.83 2.53
CA THR A 9 9.82 35.86 3.09
C THR A 9 9.35 36.34 4.46
N THR A 10 8.07 36.20 4.76
CA THR A 10 7.45 36.67 6.00
C THR A 10 6.72 35.56 6.76
N ILE A 11 6.43 35.80 8.04
CA ILE A 11 5.57 34.92 8.86
C ILE A 11 4.15 34.87 8.29
N GLU A 12 3.68 35.97 7.70
CA GLU A 12 2.36 36.04 7.08
C GLU A 12 2.28 35.15 5.83
N ASP A 13 3.35 35.10 5.02
CA ASP A 13 3.44 34.17 3.89
C ASP A 13 3.32 32.71 4.36
N LYS A 14 3.95 32.35 5.48
CA LYS A 14 3.82 31.01 6.07
C LYS A 14 2.40 30.70 6.51
N ARG A 15 1.70 31.65 7.14
CA ARG A 15 0.31 31.47 7.57
C ARG A 15 -0.61 31.29 6.37
N LYS A 16 -0.47 32.14 5.36
CA LYS A 16 -1.23 32.07 4.12
C LYS A 16 -0.99 30.74 3.40
N PHE A 17 0.26 30.31 3.30
CA PHE A 17 0.62 29.01 2.71
C PHE A 17 0.00 27.84 3.47
N LYS A 18 0.06 27.86 4.81
CA LYS A 18 -0.57 26.84 5.66
C LYS A 18 -2.08 26.77 5.44
N ILE A 19 -2.77 27.91 5.44
CA ILE A 19 -4.22 28.00 5.20
C ILE A 19 -4.56 27.45 3.80
N ASN A 20 -3.77 27.78 2.78
CA ASN A 20 -3.97 27.28 1.42
C ASN A 20 -3.86 25.75 1.34
N ILE A 21 -2.89 25.15 2.05
CA ILE A 21 -2.77 23.69 2.15
C ILE A 21 -3.98 23.07 2.88
N GLU A 22 -4.40 23.64 4.01
CA GLU A 22 -5.55 23.15 4.76
C GLU A 22 -6.84 23.19 3.92
N ASN A 23 -7.03 24.26 3.14
CA ASN A 23 -8.14 24.41 2.20
C ASN A 23 -8.10 23.43 1.02
N LEU A 24 -6.92 22.90 0.68
CA LEU A 24 -6.77 21.86 -0.35
C LEU A 24 -7.19 20.49 0.20
N LEU A 25 -6.88 20.22 1.47
CA LEU A 25 -7.08 18.91 2.12
C LEU A 25 -8.51 18.68 2.64
N THR A 26 -9.27 19.75 2.88
CA THR A 26 -10.58 19.66 3.57
C THR A 26 -11.73 19.21 2.65
N ASN A 27 -11.57 19.30 1.33
CA ASN A 27 -12.63 18.94 0.39
C ASN A 27 -12.62 17.44 0.08
N GLN A 28 -13.60 16.70 0.61
CA GLN A 28 -13.68 15.24 0.43
C GLN A 28 -14.15 14.80 -0.96
N ASN A 29 -14.88 15.66 -1.68
CA ASN A 29 -15.49 15.34 -2.98
C ASN A 29 -14.71 15.89 -4.19
N THR A 30 -13.43 16.21 -4.05
CA THR A 30 -12.62 16.71 -5.18
C THR A 30 -11.86 15.61 -5.90
N THR A 31 -11.66 15.78 -7.19
CA THR A 31 -10.84 14.89 -8.02
C THR A 31 -9.37 15.30 -8.01
N ILE A 32 -8.48 14.41 -8.46
CA ILE A 32 -7.05 14.71 -8.61
C ILE A 32 -6.83 15.92 -9.52
N GLY A 33 -7.58 16.01 -10.64
CA GLY A 33 -7.47 17.12 -11.59
C GLY A 33 -7.84 18.47 -10.99
N GLU A 34 -8.93 18.52 -10.22
CA GLU A 34 -9.36 19.73 -9.50
C GLU A 34 -8.31 20.17 -8.48
N VAL A 35 -7.70 19.23 -7.75
CA VAL A 35 -6.65 19.53 -6.78
C VAL A 35 -5.39 20.06 -7.46
N ILE A 36 -5.00 19.50 -8.61
CA ILE A 36 -3.87 20.02 -9.41
C ILE A 36 -4.16 21.46 -9.87
N ASN A 37 -5.37 21.74 -10.35
CA ASN A 37 -5.76 23.10 -10.76
C ASN A 37 -5.73 24.07 -9.57
N LYS A 38 -6.32 23.67 -8.45
CA LYS A 38 -6.38 24.50 -7.24
C LYS A 38 -5.00 24.75 -6.63
N ALA A 39 -4.09 23.78 -6.70
CA ALA A 39 -2.70 23.95 -6.26
C ALA A 39 -1.95 24.97 -7.11
N ASP A 40 -2.24 25.05 -8.42
CA ASP A 40 -1.69 26.06 -9.32
C ASP A 40 -2.27 27.45 -9.03
N GLU A 41 -3.59 27.55 -8.83
CA GLU A 41 -4.29 28.80 -8.45
C GLU A 41 -3.80 29.36 -7.11
N LEU A 42 -3.60 28.49 -6.11
CA LEU A 42 -3.14 28.85 -4.77
C LEU A 42 -1.62 29.05 -4.66
N ASP A 43 -0.90 28.94 -5.78
CA ASP A 43 0.56 29.05 -5.86
C ASP A 43 1.28 28.07 -4.91
N ILE A 44 0.70 26.88 -4.71
CA ILE A 44 1.31 25.79 -3.92
C ILE A 44 2.24 24.96 -4.81
N VAL A 45 1.77 24.63 -6.02
CA VAL A 45 2.56 23.95 -7.05
C VAL A 45 2.11 24.47 -8.40
N LYS A 46 3.04 25.11 -9.13
CA LYS A 46 2.75 25.60 -10.48
C LYS A 46 2.78 24.47 -11.50
N LYS A 47 1.85 24.53 -12.46
CA LYS A 47 1.93 23.73 -13.68
C LYS A 47 3.08 24.24 -14.53
N ASP A 48 4.11 23.41 -14.67
CA ASP A 48 5.28 23.71 -15.49
C ASP A 48 5.25 22.95 -16.83
N ASP A 49 6.26 23.16 -17.66
CA ASP A 49 6.34 22.48 -18.96
C ASP A 49 6.35 20.95 -18.81
N LYS A 50 6.81 20.41 -17.68
CA LYS A 50 6.85 18.96 -17.47
C LYS A 50 5.45 18.36 -17.33
N ILE A 51 4.55 19.00 -16.60
CA ILE A 51 3.17 18.47 -16.50
C ILE A 51 2.48 18.57 -17.86
N ASN A 52 2.75 19.63 -18.63
CA ASN A 52 2.20 19.78 -19.98
C ASN A 52 2.76 18.72 -20.94
N GLU A 53 4.08 18.46 -20.91
CA GLU A 53 4.71 17.39 -21.68
C GLU A 53 4.15 16.00 -21.31
N PHE A 54 3.91 15.76 -20.01
CA PHE A 54 3.29 14.52 -19.54
C PHE A 54 1.85 14.37 -20.04
N ILE A 55 1.04 15.43 -19.95
CA ILE A 55 -0.34 15.44 -20.45
C ILE A 55 -0.36 15.16 -21.95
N THR A 56 0.50 15.82 -22.73
CA THR A 56 0.57 15.62 -24.19
C THR A 56 1.04 14.21 -24.56
N SER A 57 2.04 13.67 -23.86
CA SER A 57 2.60 12.34 -24.18
C SER A 57 1.75 11.18 -23.66
N SER A 58 0.92 11.41 -22.63
CA SER A 58 0.19 10.38 -21.88
C SER A 58 -1.28 10.76 -21.65
N GLU A 59 -1.90 11.44 -22.62
CA GLU A 59 -3.24 12.03 -22.53
C GLU A 59 -4.29 11.04 -22.01
N TYR A 60 -4.33 9.83 -22.60
CA TYR A 60 -5.25 8.77 -22.18
C TYR A 60 -5.15 8.42 -20.69
N ILE A 61 -3.93 8.36 -20.14
CA ILE A 61 -3.70 8.04 -18.73
C ILE A 61 -4.11 9.24 -17.86
N TYR A 62 -3.70 10.44 -18.25
CA TYR A 62 -4.02 11.66 -17.52
C TYR A 62 -5.53 11.88 -17.41
N ASP A 63 -6.27 11.68 -18.50
CA ASP A 63 -7.73 11.85 -18.53
C ASP A 63 -8.46 10.88 -17.61
N ARG A 64 -7.92 9.68 -17.37
CA ARG A 64 -8.51 8.75 -16.41
C ARG A 64 -8.10 9.08 -14.97
N VAL A 65 -6.84 9.42 -14.75
CA VAL A 65 -6.31 9.72 -13.42
C VAL A 65 -6.90 11.01 -12.85
N LYS A 66 -7.09 12.05 -13.68
CA LYS A 66 -7.60 13.34 -13.22
C LYS A 66 -9.02 13.25 -12.62
N GLU A 67 -9.81 12.26 -13.04
CA GLU A 67 -11.19 12.03 -12.57
C GLU A 67 -11.26 11.20 -11.27
N VAL A 68 -10.14 10.57 -10.86
CA VAL A 68 -10.07 9.78 -9.62
C VAL A 68 -10.26 10.69 -8.41
N SER A 69 -10.91 10.20 -7.36
CA SER A 69 -11.07 10.95 -6.12
C SER A 69 -9.71 11.24 -5.49
N TYR A 70 -9.48 12.49 -5.07
CA TYR A 70 -8.25 12.84 -4.38
C TYR A 70 -8.07 12.06 -3.07
N GLN A 71 -9.16 11.66 -2.41
CA GLN A 71 -9.10 10.85 -1.20
C GLN A 71 -8.53 9.45 -1.46
N GLU A 72 -8.73 8.87 -2.64
CA GLU A 72 -8.10 7.60 -3.02
C GLU A 72 -6.59 7.76 -3.17
N PHE A 73 -6.14 8.88 -3.74
CA PHE A 73 -4.73 9.21 -3.82
C PHE A 73 -4.11 9.42 -2.42
N ILE A 74 -4.78 10.14 -1.51
CA ILE A 74 -4.30 10.32 -0.13
C ILE A 74 -4.20 8.98 0.60
N LYS A 75 -5.19 8.09 0.45
CA LYS A 75 -5.15 6.74 1.03
C LYS A 75 -4.00 5.92 0.46
N LEU A 76 -3.78 5.97 -0.85
CA LEU A 76 -2.65 5.32 -1.50
C LEU A 76 -1.32 5.87 -1.02
N TYR A 77 -1.19 7.20 -0.89
CA TYR A 77 0.01 7.85 -0.36
C TYR A 77 0.30 7.39 1.07
N ASN A 78 -0.71 7.43 1.95
CA ASN A 78 -0.57 6.97 3.34
C ASN A 78 -0.16 5.50 3.41
N TYR A 79 -0.71 4.67 2.52
CA TYR A 79 -0.32 3.26 2.38
C TYR A 79 1.15 3.11 1.96
N LEU A 80 1.57 3.83 0.90
CA LEU A 80 2.93 3.76 0.39
C LEU A 80 3.97 4.28 1.39
N GLU A 81 3.63 5.31 2.17
CA GLU A 81 4.50 5.90 3.18
C GLU A 81 4.47 5.17 4.53
N GLY A 82 3.65 4.11 4.66
CA GLY A 82 3.55 3.34 5.91
C GLY A 82 2.88 4.11 7.05
N LEU A 83 2.10 5.15 6.72
CA LEU A 83 1.23 5.88 7.64
C LEU A 83 -0.09 5.14 7.89
N THR A 84 -0.25 3.96 7.29
CA THR A 84 -1.32 3.01 7.57
C THR A 84 -0.74 1.72 8.16
N PRO A 85 -1.52 0.94 8.92
CA PRO A 85 -1.11 -0.38 9.39
C PRO A 85 -0.92 -1.40 8.26
N PHE A 86 -1.22 -1.04 7.01
CA PHE A 86 -1.01 -1.87 5.83
C PHE A 86 0.31 -1.48 5.15
N SER A 87 1.16 -2.47 4.85
CA SER A 87 2.43 -2.24 4.14
C SER A 87 2.71 -3.39 3.17
N THR A 88 3.35 -3.10 2.04
CA THR A 88 3.83 -4.16 1.12
C THR A 88 5.07 -4.83 1.70
N GLN A 89 5.18 -6.14 1.47
CA GLN A 89 6.25 -7.00 2.01
C GLN A 89 7.69 -6.55 1.67
N HIS A 90 7.88 -5.61 0.73
CA HIS A 90 9.20 -5.09 0.35
C HIS A 90 9.69 -3.91 1.22
N LYS A 91 8.82 -3.18 1.93
CA LYS A 91 9.21 -2.04 2.79
C LYS A 91 9.33 -2.39 4.28
N THR A 92 9.00 -3.62 4.70
CA THR A 92 8.90 -4.02 6.12
C THR A 92 10.16 -4.66 6.70
N LYS A 93 11.30 -4.64 5.99
CA LYS A 93 12.54 -5.24 6.48
C LYS A 93 13.08 -4.44 7.69
N GLY A 94 12.72 -4.87 8.90
CA GLY A 94 13.16 -4.29 10.17
C GLY A 94 12.04 -3.69 11.03
N ASN A 95 10.82 -3.56 10.51
CA ASN A 95 9.67 -3.07 11.28
C ASN A 95 8.89 -4.24 11.88
N GLU A 96 8.21 -4.01 13.00
CA GLU A 96 7.36 -4.95 13.72
C GLU A 96 6.04 -4.25 14.08
N PHE A 97 4.95 -5.00 14.15
CA PHE A 97 3.59 -4.50 14.38
C PHE A 97 2.91 -5.31 15.48
N ASP A 98 2.04 -4.67 16.27
CA ASP A 98 1.35 -5.35 17.38
C ASP A 98 0.42 -6.46 16.86
N ASN A 99 -0.34 -6.17 15.79
CA ASN A 99 -1.29 -7.12 15.19
C ASN A 99 -1.00 -7.27 13.69
N VAL A 100 -0.85 -8.50 13.21
CA VAL A 100 -0.55 -8.81 11.81
C VAL A 100 -1.55 -9.82 11.25
N LEU A 101 -2.15 -9.49 10.10
CA LEU A 101 -2.89 -10.44 9.27
C LEU A 101 -2.06 -10.80 8.04
N VAL A 102 -1.76 -12.08 7.87
CA VAL A 102 -1.05 -12.60 6.70
C VAL A 102 -2.05 -13.28 5.77
N ILE A 103 -2.24 -12.73 4.58
CA ILE A 103 -3.06 -13.33 3.53
C ILE A 103 -2.17 -14.21 2.66
N LEU A 104 -2.40 -15.52 2.70
CA LEU A 104 -1.66 -16.51 1.92
C LEU A 104 -2.29 -16.66 0.53
N ASP A 105 -2.06 -15.67 -0.31
CA ASP A 105 -2.36 -15.74 -1.73
C ASP A 105 -1.07 -15.90 -2.52
N ASN A 106 -1.04 -16.87 -3.43
CA ASN A 106 0.08 -17.05 -4.36
C ASN A 106 0.03 -16.01 -5.49
N GLY A 107 -1.14 -15.42 -5.75
CA GLY A 107 -1.39 -14.55 -6.88
C GLY A 107 -0.86 -15.17 -8.18
N ASN A 108 -0.08 -14.39 -8.93
CA ASN A 108 0.64 -14.84 -10.13
C ASN A 108 2.16 -14.99 -9.91
N TRP A 109 2.61 -15.20 -8.67
CA TRP A 109 4.04 -15.29 -8.36
C TRP A 109 4.57 -16.72 -8.48
N VAL A 110 5.21 -17.02 -9.62
CA VAL A 110 5.77 -18.36 -9.91
C VAL A 110 6.88 -18.78 -8.92
N LYS A 111 7.48 -17.84 -8.19
CA LYS A 111 8.62 -18.09 -7.28
C LYS A 111 8.23 -18.56 -5.87
N TYR A 112 6.97 -18.41 -5.48
CA TYR A 112 6.47 -18.72 -4.14
C TYR A 112 5.19 -19.53 -4.23
N ASN A 113 4.97 -20.45 -3.29
CA ASN A 113 3.74 -21.23 -3.28
C ASN A 113 3.42 -21.73 -1.86
N PHE A 114 2.44 -21.10 -1.21
CA PHE A 114 2.00 -21.45 0.15
C PHE A 114 1.34 -22.83 0.22
N ASN A 115 0.72 -23.32 -0.87
CA ASN A 115 0.27 -24.72 -0.89
C ASN A 115 1.45 -25.69 -0.76
N TYR A 116 2.60 -25.40 -1.38
CA TYR A 116 3.77 -26.27 -1.28
C TYR A 116 4.36 -26.25 0.12
N LEU A 117 4.30 -25.09 0.79
CA LEU A 117 4.71 -24.93 2.18
C LEU A 117 3.89 -25.84 3.11
N PHE A 118 2.56 -25.74 3.06
CA PHE A 118 1.68 -26.47 3.97
C PHE A 118 1.54 -27.96 3.63
N THR A 119 1.79 -28.35 2.38
CA THR A 119 1.81 -29.78 1.97
C THR A 119 3.21 -30.39 1.98
N ASN A 120 4.23 -29.64 2.39
CA ASN A 120 5.64 -30.04 2.42
C ASN A 120 6.12 -30.67 1.08
N ARG A 121 5.91 -29.94 -0.02
CA ARG A 121 6.11 -30.45 -1.38
C ARG A 121 7.59 -30.45 -1.79
N THR A 122 8.32 -31.49 -1.37
CA THR A 122 9.79 -31.58 -1.44
C THR A 122 10.37 -31.69 -2.86
N ASP A 123 9.62 -32.20 -3.84
CA ASP A 123 10.01 -32.21 -5.27
C ASP A 123 10.12 -30.81 -5.88
N LYS A 124 9.63 -29.77 -5.17
CA LYS A 124 9.82 -28.35 -5.50
C LYS A 124 10.61 -27.60 -4.42
N ALA A 125 11.66 -28.24 -3.88
CA ALA A 125 12.49 -27.75 -2.78
C ALA A 125 12.87 -26.26 -2.85
N SER A 126 13.27 -25.76 -4.03
CA SER A 126 13.69 -24.36 -4.17
C SER A 126 12.55 -23.35 -4.00
N VAL A 127 11.32 -23.70 -4.39
CA VAL A 127 10.12 -22.85 -4.17
C VAL A 127 9.66 -23.01 -2.72
N LEU A 128 9.70 -24.23 -2.18
CA LEU A 128 9.40 -24.52 -0.78
C LEU A 128 10.28 -23.70 0.16
N GLU A 129 11.61 -23.74 0.00
CA GLU A 129 12.56 -23.02 0.86
C GLU A 129 12.35 -21.50 0.82
N ARG A 130 12.12 -20.93 -0.38
CA ARG A 130 11.81 -19.49 -0.51
C ARG A 130 10.52 -19.12 0.17
N THR A 131 9.49 -19.96 0.03
CA THR A 131 8.18 -19.73 0.66
C THR A 131 8.27 -19.86 2.18
N GLN A 132 9.04 -20.83 2.70
CA GLN A 132 9.32 -20.97 4.13
C GLN A 132 9.96 -19.72 4.70
N LYS A 133 11.01 -19.20 4.06
CA LYS A 133 11.69 -17.96 4.49
C LYS A 133 10.74 -16.77 4.47
N LEU A 134 9.92 -16.64 3.42
CA LEU A 134 8.95 -15.55 3.30
C LEU A 134 7.90 -15.62 4.42
N PHE A 135 7.34 -16.81 4.64
CA PHE A 135 6.33 -17.04 5.67
C PHE A 135 6.88 -16.79 7.06
N TYR A 136 8.09 -17.29 7.37
CA TYR A 136 8.80 -17.01 8.62
C TYR A 136 8.98 -15.51 8.85
N VAL A 137 9.40 -14.76 7.84
CA VAL A 137 9.53 -13.29 7.95
C VAL A 137 8.18 -12.65 8.25
N CYS A 138 7.10 -13.08 7.62
CA CYS A 138 5.76 -12.53 7.84
C CYS A 138 5.26 -12.79 9.27
N CYS A 139 5.40 -14.02 9.77
CA CYS A 139 4.98 -14.37 11.13
C CYS A 139 5.78 -13.59 12.19
N THR A 140 7.10 -13.46 11.99
CA THR A 140 7.99 -12.72 12.92
C THR A 140 7.82 -11.19 12.89
N ARG A 141 6.91 -10.65 12.07
CA ARG A 141 6.55 -9.22 12.16
C ARG A 141 5.56 -8.92 13.27
N SER A 142 4.84 -9.92 13.78
CA SER A 142 3.85 -9.76 14.85
C SER A 142 4.49 -9.71 16.23
N LYS A 143 4.02 -8.82 17.10
CA LYS A 143 4.42 -8.75 18.51
C LYS A 143 3.40 -9.39 19.45
N GLU A 144 2.12 -9.10 19.22
CA GLU A 144 1.02 -9.54 20.10
C GLU A 144 0.17 -10.60 19.41
N ASN A 145 -0.46 -10.26 18.27
CA ASN A 145 -1.41 -11.15 17.59
C ASN A 145 -1.04 -11.41 16.13
N LEU A 146 -1.12 -12.67 15.72
CA LEU A 146 -0.94 -13.13 14.34
C LEU A 146 -2.21 -13.86 13.87
N ALA A 147 -2.80 -13.38 12.79
CA ALA A 147 -3.83 -14.11 12.06
C ALA A 147 -3.29 -14.51 10.67
N VAL A 148 -3.60 -15.73 10.23
CA VAL A 148 -3.21 -16.22 8.90
C VAL A 148 -4.45 -16.66 8.15
N PHE A 149 -4.70 -16.03 7.01
CA PHE A 149 -5.82 -16.36 6.14
C PHE A 149 -5.34 -17.20 4.94
N PHE A 150 -5.99 -18.34 4.74
CA PHE A 150 -5.73 -19.24 3.60
C PHE A 150 -7.05 -19.46 2.86
N GLN A 151 -7.10 -19.12 1.57
CA GLN A 151 -8.28 -19.32 0.76
C GLN A 151 -8.37 -20.77 0.25
N ASN A 152 -9.53 -21.42 0.43
CA ASN A 152 -9.82 -22.78 -0.06
C ASN A 152 -8.72 -23.81 0.28
N PRO A 153 -8.36 -24.01 1.56
CA PRO A 153 -7.32 -24.94 1.94
C PRO A 153 -7.74 -26.39 1.66
N SER A 154 -6.79 -27.23 1.23
CA SER A 154 -7.02 -28.68 1.15
C SER A 154 -7.01 -29.32 2.54
N SER A 155 -7.49 -30.55 2.67
CA SER A 155 -7.47 -31.29 3.95
C SER A 155 -6.07 -31.41 4.55
N GLN A 156 -5.05 -31.58 3.71
CA GLN A 156 -3.65 -31.65 4.15
C GLN A 156 -3.15 -30.27 4.65
N VAL A 157 -3.54 -29.18 4.00
CA VAL A 157 -3.23 -27.83 4.47
C VAL A 157 -3.86 -27.57 5.84
N LEU A 158 -5.12 -28.00 6.03
CA LEU A 158 -5.81 -27.89 7.31
C LEU A 158 -5.15 -28.72 8.41
N GLU A 159 -4.68 -29.93 8.10
CA GLU A 159 -3.94 -30.77 9.06
C GLU A 159 -2.64 -30.09 9.50
N THR A 160 -1.85 -29.58 8.55
CA THR A 160 -0.63 -28.83 8.86
C THR A 160 -0.95 -27.56 9.67
N ALA A 161 -2.01 -26.82 9.30
CA ALA A 161 -2.43 -25.64 10.03
C ALA A 161 -2.81 -25.96 11.49
N LYS A 162 -3.50 -27.08 11.75
CA LYS A 162 -3.83 -27.54 13.12
C LYS A 162 -2.60 -27.86 13.95
N ASN A 163 -1.50 -28.24 13.31
CA ASN A 163 -0.24 -28.50 13.97
C ASN A 163 0.57 -27.21 14.22
N TRP A 164 0.33 -26.14 13.46
CA TRP A 164 1.10 -24.90 13.52
C TRP A 164 0.41 -23.79 14.31
N PHE A 165 -0.92 -23.81 14.39
CA PHE A 165 -1.74 -22.77 15.00
C PHE A 165 -2.67 -23.36 16.05
N GLU A 166 -2.86 -22.64 17.15
CA GLU A 166 -3.72 -23.06 18.27
C GLU A 166 -5.21 -22.95 17.92
N GLU A 167 -5.59 -21.90 17.18
CA GLU A 167 -6.97 -21.62 16.80
C GLU A 167 -7.15 -21.64 15.28
N ILE A 168 -8.24 -22.28 14.82
CA ILE A 168 -8.65 -22.29 13.42
C ILE A 168 -10.12 -21.93 13.33
N ILE A 169 -10.42 -20.90 12.54
CA ILE A 169 -11.76 -20.39 12.30
C ILE A 169 -12.16 -20.70 10.86
N ASP A 170 -13.31 -21.33 10.68
CA ASP A 170 -13.93 -21.57 9.39
C ASP A 170 -14.91 -20.43 9.09
N LEU A 171 -14.52 -19.51 8.20
CA LEU A 171 -15.30 -18.31 7.90
C LEU A 171 -16.62 -18.62 7.17
N ASP A 172 -16.75 -19.78 6.52
CA ASP A 172 -17.99 -20.18 5.83
C ASP A 172 -19.06 -20.70 6.81
N LYS A 173 -18.69 -20.94 8.08
CA LYS A 173 -19.57 -21.42 9.14
C LYS A 173 -19.91 -20.37 10.20
N LEU A 174 -19.48 -19.13 9.99
CA LEU A 174 -19.81 -17.99 10.85
C LEU A 174 -21.20 -17.42 10.56
#